data_AF-A0AAU1ZGU6-F1
#
_entry.id   AF-A0AAU1ZGU6-F1
#
_cell.length_a   1.000
_cell.length_b   1.000
_cell.length_c   1.000
_cell.angle_alpha   90.00
_cell.angle_beta   90.00
_cell.angle_gamma   90.00
#
_symmetry.space_group_name_H-M   'P 1'
#
loop_
_entity.id
_entity.type
_entity.pdbx_description
1 polymer ?
#
loop_
_entity_poly.entity_id
_entity_poly.type
_entity_poly.pdbx_seq_one_letter_code
_entity_poly.pdbx_strand_id
1 'polypeptide(L)'
;MARHAEPRTPRRSALLKAGLTVTAAGAAVLGAGAAAQAVAPVPLPVDSLSRTDAAAAGAGALSGVTHGLGPLTRLQLDPLANTGVDPLDNGLGTQVADFKPVGTNLVTDHLTKGGAVADLPVAGPLTQGLLP
;
A
#
# COMPACT_ATOMS: atom_id res chain seq x y z
N MET A 1 3.29 -33.68 62.39
CA MET A 1 2.27 -32.60 62.33
C MET A 1 3.03 -31.32 62.65
N ALA A 2 3.21 -30.29 61.81
CA ALA A 2 2.39 -29.74 60.75
C ALA A 2 3.27 -29.32 59.55
N ARG A 3 2.67 -29.40 58.37
CA ARG A 3 3.22 -29.06 57.06
C ARG A 3 3.05 -27.56 56.81
N HIS A 4 4.11 -26.94 56.30
CA HIS A 4 4.25 -25.51 56.03
C HIS A 4 3.08 -24.93 55.25
N ALA A 5 2.54 -23.82 55.75
CA ALA A 5 1.65 -22.95 54.99
C ALA A 5 2.49 -22.22 53.93
N GLU A 6 2.28 -22.54 52.67
CA GLU A 6 2.90 -21.82 51.54
C GLU A 6 2.23 -20.45 51.38
N PRO A 7 2.97 -19.33 51.32
CA PRO A 7 2.39 -18.02 51.08
C PRO A 7 1.89 -17.94 49.63
N ARG A 8 0.57 -17.84 49.44
CA ARG A 8 -0.03 -17.68 48.12
C ARG A 8 0.11 -16.22 47.67
N THR A 9 1.19 -15.90 46.96
CA THR A 9 1.51 -14.53 46.54
C THR A 9 0.49 -14.00 45.51
N PRO A 10 -0.24 -12.91 45.81
CA PRO A 10 -1.33 -12.38 44.95
C PRO A 10 -0.83 -11.83 43.60
N ARG A 11 0.48 -11.58 43.48
CA ARG A 11 1.12 -11.09 42.25
C ARG A 11 1.18 -12.16 41.16
N ARG A 12 1.29 -13.44 41.53
CA ARG A 12 1.29 -14.56 40.57
C ARG A 12 -0.08 -14.75 39.92
N SER A 13 -1.16 -14.61 40.69
CA SER A 13 -2.53 -14.69 40.17
C SER A 13 -2.90 -13.49 39.29
N ALA A 14 -2.36 -12.29 39.55
CA ALA A 14 -2.56 -11.14 38.67
C ALA A 14 -1.87 -11.33 37.31
N LEU A 15 -0.63 -11.84 37.29
CA LEU A 15 0.10 -12.14 36.06
C LEU A 15 -0.56 -13.25 35.24
N LEU A 16 -1.05 -14.30 35.89
CA LEU A 16 -1.79 -15.38 35.23
C LEU A 16 -3.11 -14.88 34.60
N LYS A 17 -3.82 -13.98 35.28
CA LYS A 17 -5.05 -13.37 34.76
C LYS A 17 -4.77 -12.43 33.58
N ALA A 18 -3.73 -11.60 33.69
CA ALA A 18 -3.31 -10.71 32.60
C ALA A 18 -2.86 -11.51 31.36
N GLY A 19 -2.08 -12.57 31.57
CA GLY A 19 -1.69 -13.50 30.50
C GLY A 19 -2.90 -14.12 29.81
N LEU A 20 -3.86 -14.65 30.57
CA LEU A 20 -5.09 -15.25 30.04
C LEU A 20 -5.91 -14.26 29.21
N THR A 21 -6.04 -13.00 29.65
CA THR A 21 -6.77 -11.97 28.89
C THR A 21 -6.07 -11.58 27.58
N VAL A 22 -4.73 -11.56 27.57
CA VAL A 22 -3.95 -11.26 26.36
C VAL A 22 -4.04 -12.42 25.37
N THR A 23 -4.00 -13.67 25.84
CA THR A 23 -4.16 -14.85 24.96
C THR A 23 -5.58 -14.93 24.38
N ALA A 24 -6.62 -14.62 25.16
CA ALA A 24 -8.00 -14.59 24.68
C ALA A 24 -8.24 -13.47 23.63
N ALA A 25 -7.67 -12.28 23.85
CA ALA A 25 -7.73 -11.19 22.88
C ALA A 25 -6.95 -11.53 21.59
N GLY A 26 -5.76 -12.13 21.71
CA GLY A 26 -4.98 -12.60 20.57
C GLY A 26 -5.68 -13.69 19.76
N ALA A 27 -6.38 -14.62 20.41
CA ALA A 27 -7.17 -15.66 19.75
C ALA A 27 -8.38 -15.09 18.99
N ALA A 28 -9.01 -13.99 19.47
CA ALA A 28 -10.09 -13.32 18.75
C ALA A 28 -9.58 -12.59 17.49
N VAL A 29 -8.39 -11.99 17.56
CA VAL A 29 -7.78 -11.28 16.42
C VAL A 29 -7.22 -12.25 15.38
N LEU A 30 -6.61 -13.37 15.80
CA LEU A 30 -6.11 -14.40 14.88
C LEU A 30 -7.23 -15.35 14.38
N GLY A 31 -8.30 -15.53 15.16
CA GLY A 31 -9.47 -16.33 14.79
C GLY A 31 -10.30 -15.71 13.66
N ALA A 32 -10.23 -14.39 13.47
CA ALA A 32 -10.85 -13.72 12.32
C ALA A 32 -10.26 -14.17 10.96
N GLY A 33 -9.06 -14.76 10.94
CA GLY A 33 -8.46 -15.34 9.74
C GLY A 33 -8.61 -16.86 9.59
N ALA A 34 -9.05 -17.58 10.63
CA ALA A 34 -9.06 -19.05 10.65
C ALA A 34 -10.41 -19.70 11.00
N ALA A 35 -11.46 -18.93 11.29
CA ALA A 35 -12.79 -19.45 11.62
C ALA A 35 -13.64 -19.84 10.39
N ALA A 36 -13.03 -20.30 9.29
CA ALA A 36 -13.76 -20.82 8.14
C ALA A 36 -14.37 -22.21 8.40
N GLN A 37 -14.01 -22.90 9.49
CA GLN A 37 -14.47 -24.25 9.76
C GLN A 37 -14.71 -24.44 11.27
N ALA A 38 -15.92 -24.84 11.64
CA ALA A 38 -16.36 -25.27 12.97
C ALA A 38 -16.75 -24.18 13.99
N VAL A 39 -17.82 -23.43 13.71
CA VAL A 39 -18.73 -22.90 14.76
C VAL A 39 -20.17 -23.10 14.25
N ALA A 40 -21.08 -23.54 15.13
CA ALA A 40 -22.51 -23.64 14.83
C ALA A 40 -23.03 -22.34 14.20
N PRO A 41 -23.98 -22.39 13.25
CA PRO A 41 -24.44 -21.19 12.56
C PRO A 41 -25.12 -20.26 13.57
N VAL A 42 -24.38 -19.25 14.02
CA VAL A 42 -24.93 -18.06 14.64
C VAL A 42 -25.77 -17.40 13.54
N PRO A 43 -27.06 -17.10 13.77
CA PRO A 43 -27.84 -16.31 12.83
C PRO A 43 -27.20 -14.92 12.73
N LEU A 44 -26.32 -14.75 11.75
CA LEU A 44 -25.85 -13.43 11.35
C LEU A 44 -27.04 -12.75 10.68
N PRO A 45 -27.39 -11.50 11.05
CA PRO A 45 -28.38 -10.73 10.31
C PRO A 45 -27.79 -10.39 8.94
N VAL A 46 -27.81 -11.35 8.02
CA VAL A 46 -27.27 -11.22 6.66
C VAL A 46 -28.01 -10.16 5.86
N ASP A 47 -29.28 -9.90 6.20
CA ASP A 47 -30.09 -8.83 5.61
C ASP A 47 -29.53 -7.43 5.90
N SER A 48 -28.77 -7.27 7.00
CA SER A 48 -28.10 -6.01 7.36
C SER A 48 -26.72 -5.84 6.73
N LEU A 49 -26.09 -6.94 6.29
CA LEU A 49 -24.78 -6.93 5.62
C LEU A 49 -24.89 -6.84 4.09
N SER A 50 -26.08 -7.09 3.54
CA SER A 50 -26.31 -7.17 2.10
C SER A 50 -26.44 -5.80 1.41
N ARG A 51 -26.72 -4.73 2.18
CA ARG A 51 -26.81 -3.38 1.62
C ARG A 51 -25.44 -2.70 1.66
N THR A 52 -24.62 -2.98 0.65
CA THR A 52 -23.38 -2.23 0.41
C THR A 52 -23.74 -0.78 0.09
N ASP A 53 -23.27 0.15 0.91
CA ASP A 53 -23.24 1.56 0.53
C ASP A 53 -22.27 1.70 -0.65
N ALA A 54 -22.81 1.88 -1.85
CA ALA A 54 -22.04 1.98 -3.08
C ALA A 54 -21.09 3.19 -3.07
N ALA A 55 -21.45 4.27 -2.38
CA ALA A 55 -20.58 5.44 -2.26
C ALA A 55 -19.40 5.14 -1.34
N ALA A 56 -19.66 4.52 -0.19
CA ALA A 56 -18.59 4.12 0.73
C ALA A 56 -17.68 3.04 0.11
N ALA A 57 -18.25 2.08 -0.62
CA ALA A 57 -17.49 1.05 -1.33
C ALA A 57 -16.65 1.65 -2.46
N GLY A 58 -17.21 2.58 -3.24
CA GLY A 58 -16.49 3.30 -4.28
C GLY A 58 -15.34 4.15 -3.74
N ALA A 59 -15.57 4.87 -2.64
CA ALA A 59 -14.54 5.66 -1.96
C ALA A 59 -13.43 4.78 -1.37
N GLY A 60 -13.79 3.65 -0.77
CA GLY A 60 -12.84 2.66 -0.26
C GLY A 60 -11.99 2.05 -1.38
N ALA A 61 -12.61 1.71 -2.52
CA ALA A 61 -11.91 1.20 -3.69
C ALA A 61 -10.94 2.25 -4.27
N LEU A 62 -11.39 3.49 -4.47
CA LEU A 62 -10.53 4.57 -4.97
C LEU A 62 -9.36 4.82 -4.02
N SER A 63 -9.61 4.90 -2.71
CA SER A 63 -8.56 5.04 -1.70
C SER A 63 -7.57 3.87 -1.76
N GLY A 64 -8.06 2.63 -1.90
CA GLY A 64 -7.20 1.45 -2.04
C GLY A 64 -6.30 1.53 -3.28
N VAL A 65 -6.83 1.96 -4.42
CA VAL A 65 -6.04 2.15 -5.65
C VAL A 65 -5.04 3.29 -5.50
N THR A 66 -5.44 4.44 -4.95
CA THR A 66 -4.56 5.58 -4.70
C THR A 66 -3.38 5.19 -3.81
N HIS A 67 -3.62 4.49 -2.70
CA HIS A 67 -2.54 4.12 -1.78
C HIS A 67 -1.71 2.92 -2.28
N GLY A 68 -2.32 2.02 -3.06
CA GLY A 68 -1.65 0.84 -3.62
C GLY A 68 -0.78 1.16 -4.84
N LEU A 69 -1.24 2.05 -5.73
CA LEU A 69 -0.55 2.38 -6.98
C LEU A 69 0.14 3.75 -6.95
N GLY A 70 -0.31 4.69 -6.11
CA GLY A 70 0.26 6.03 -6.02
C GLY A 70 1.77 6.07 -5.74
N PRO A 71 2.35 5.17 -4.93
CA PRO A 71 3.81 5.08 -4.80
C PRO A 71 4.50 4.65 -6.11
N LEU A 72 3.87 3.75 -6.87
CA LEU A 72 4.44 3.21 -8.12
C LEU A 72 4.46 4.26 -9.24
N THR A 73 3.53 5.21 -9.25
CA THR A 73 3.52 6.28 -10.25
C THR A 73 4.66 7.29 -10.08
N ARG A 74 5.32 7.30 -8.91
CA ARG A 74 6.46 8.15 -8.57
C ARG A 74 7.81 7.46 -8.70
N LEU A 75 7.82 6.20 -9.16
CA LEU A 75 9.06 5.47 -9.39
C LEU A 75 9.69 5.90 -10.71
N GLN A 76 11.01 6.07 -10.69
CA GLN A 76 11.84 6.32 -11.86
C GLN A 76 11.59 5.22 -12.91
N LEU A 77 11.22 5.62 -14.12
CA LEU A 77 10.87 4.69 -15.19
C LEU A 77 12.08 4.04 -15.85
N ASP A 78 13.15 4.81 -16.02
CA ASP A 78 14.38 4.35 -16.63
C ASP A 78 15.46 4.12 -15.57
N PRO A 79 15.80 2.85 -15.25
CA PRO A 79 16.82 2.54 -14.25
C PRO A 79 18.22 3.03 -14.63
N LEU A 80 18.46 3.28 -15.92
CA LEU A 80 19.75 3.78 -16.44
C LEU A 80 19.77 5.29 -16.56
N ALA A 81 18.69 5.99 -16.23
CA ALA A 81 18.68 7.44 -16.30
C ALA A 81 19.76 8.08 -15.42
N ASN A 82 20.32 9.18 -15.92
CA ASN A 82 21.50 9.87 -15.39
C ASN A 82 22.79 9.01 -15.39
N THR A 83 22.84 7.93 -16.17
CA THR A 83 24.08 7.16 -16.38
C THR A 83 24.66 7.43 -17.76
N GLY A 84 25.98 7.34 -17.89
CA GLY A 84 26.65 7.50 -19.20
C GLY A 84 26.46 6.33 -20.18
N VAL A 85 25.70 5.30 -19.79
CA VAL A 85 25.38 4.13 -20.61
C VAL A 85 23.89 4.01 -20.92
N ASP A 86 23.13 5.06 -20.62
CA ASP A 86 21.71 5.15 -20.93
C ASP A 86 21.50 5.11 -22.45
N PRO A 87 20.80 4.10 -22.99
CA PRO A 87 20.56 4.02 -24.43
C PRO A 87 19.63 5.13 -24.94
N LEU A 88 18.77 5.68 -24.09
CA LEU A 88 17.80 6.72 -24.45
C LEU A 88 18.42 8.13 -24.46
N ASP A 89 19.61 8.28 -23.87
CA ASP A 89 20.38 9.54 -23.89
C ASP A 89 21.21 9.72 -25.18
N ASN A 90 21.07 8.81 -26.15
CA ASN A 90 21.68 8.92 -27.49
C ASN A 90 20.89 9.89 -28.39
N GLY A 91 20.85 11.15 -27.97
CA GLY A 91 20.16 12.24 -28.64
C GLY A 91 20.68 12.55 -30.04
N LEU A 92 19.76 12.79 -30.99
CA LEU A 92 20.08 13.41 -32.28
C LEU A 92 19.32 14.73 -32.41
N GLY A 93 20.03 15.78 -32.78
CA GLY A 93 19.49 17.13 -32.94
C GLY A 93 19.87 17.75 -34.27
N THR A 94 18.98 18.59 -34.79
CA THR A 94 19.23 19.42 -35.97
C THR A 94 18.79 20.86 -35.70
N GLN A 95 19.46 21.80 -36.33
CA GLN A 95 19.11 23.21 -36.31
C GLN A 95 19.26 23.77 -37.72
N VAL A 96 18.24 24.49 -38.17
CA VAL A 96 18.24 25.17 -39.47
C VAL A 96 18.35 26.65 -39.19
N ALA A 97 19.41 27.30 -39.66
CA ALA A 97 19.67 28.72 -39.44
C ALA A 97 19.52 29.13 -37.95
N ASP A 98 18.71 30.14 -37.69
CA ASP A 98 18.44 30.77 -36.39
C ASP A 98 17.17 30.24 -35.69
N PHE A 99 16.55 29.17 -36.22
CA PHE A 99 15.42 28.52 -35.55
C PHE A 99 15.85 27.78 -34.27
N LYS A 100 14.88 27.50 -33.41
CA LYS A 100 15.10 26.69 -32.20
C LYS A 100 15.50 25.26 -32.61
N PRO A 101 16.56 24.67 -32.02
CA PRO A 101 16.96 23.31 -32.30
C PRO A 101 15.84 22.32 -32.00
N VAL A 102 15.71 21.28 -32.83
CA VAL A 102 14.81 20.16 -32.61
C VAL A 102 15.61 18.87 -32.54
N GLY A 103 15.23 17.98 -31.65
CA GLY A 103 15.93 16.71 -31.46
C GLY A 103 15.12 15.72 -30.66
N THR A 104 15.60 14.48 -30.61
CA THR A 104 14.94 13.37 -29.92
C THR A 104 14.89 13.57 -28.40
N ASN A 105 15.86 14.29 -27.84
CA ASN A 105 15.92 14.71 -26.43
C ASN A 105 14.66 15.41 -25.95
N LEU A 106 13.93 16.12 -26.82
CA LEU A 106 12.66 16.77 -26.44
C LEU A 106 11.62 15.78 -25.91
N VAL A 107 11.73 14.50 -26.27
CA VAL A 107 10.82 13.43 -25.85
C VAL A 107 11.49 12.48 -24.88
N THR A 108 12.77 12.15 -25.08
CA THR A 108 13.49 11.17 -24.25
C THR A 108 14.00 11.74 -22.93
N ASP A 109 14.23 13.06 -22.82
CA ASP A 109 14.79 13.69 -21.62
C ASP A 109 13.96 13.44 -20.35
N HIS A 110 12.64 13.30 -20.48
CA HIS A 110 11.78 12.98 -19.35
C HIS A 110 12.11 11.62 -18.74
N LEU A 111 12.59 10.66 -19.53
CA LEU A 111 12.97 9.34 -19.07
C LEU A 111 14.44 9.35 -18.63
N THR A 112 15.35 9.86 -19.47
CA THR A 112 16.81 9.82 -19.23
C THR A 112 17.26 10.68 -18.05
N LYS A 113 16.43 11.62 -17.59
CA LYS A 113 16.66 12.44 -16.39
C LYS A 113 15.99 11.88 -15.13
N GLY A 114 15.42 10.68 -15.22
CA GLY A 114 14.89 9.93 -14.09
C GLY A 114 13.42 10.20 -13.77
N GLY A 115 12.65 10.71 -14.74
CA GLY A 115 11.23 10.99 -14.53
C GLY A 115 10.41 9.74 -14.25
N ALA A 116 9.37 9.92 -13.44
CA ALA A 116 8.36 8.92 -13.16
C ALA A 116 7.16 9.03 -14.10
N VAL A 117 6.22 8.09 -14.02
CA VAL A 117 4.95 8.16 -14.80
C VAL A 117 4.22 9.48 -14.51
N ALA A 118 4.24 9.92 -13.25
CA ALA A 118 3.63 11.17 -12.80
C ALA A 118 4.28 12.43 -13.41
N ASP A 119 5.50 12.34 -13.93
CA ASP A 119 6.27 13.47 -14.48
C ASP A 119 6.20 13.55 -16.01
N LEU A 120 5.58 12.56 -16.66
CA LEU A 120 5.45 12.54 -18.11
C LEU A 120 4.47 13.62 -18.59
N PRO A 121 4.76 14.36 -19.68
CA PRO A 121 3.93 15.49 -20.12
C PRO A 121 2.45 15.14 -20.37
N VAL A 122 2.19 13.91 -20.83
CA VAL A 122 0.84 13.44 -21.15
C VAL A 122 0.30 12.53 -20.04
N ALA A 123 1.07 11.53 -19.59
CA ALA A 123 0.59 10.56 -18.61
C ALA A 123 0.54 11.14 -17.18
N GLY A 124 1.42 12.07 -16.84
CA GLY A 124 1.51 12.68 -15.50
C GLY A 124 0.20 13.32 -15.06
N PRO A 125 -0.35 14.28 -15.82
CA PRO A 125 -1.63 14.90 -15.51
C PRO A 125 -2.80 13.91 -15.39
N LEU A 126 -2.79 12.84 -16.21
CA LEU A 126 -3.80 11.78 -16.13
C LEU A 126 -3.67 10.98 -14.84
N THR A 127 -2.45 10.60 -14.46
CA THR A 127 -2.24 9.87 -13.20
C THR A 127 -2.59 10.71 -11.97
N GLN A 128 -2.28 12.00 -11.97
CA GLN A 128 -2.63 12.90 -10.86
C GLN A 128 -4.14 13.17 -10.78
N GLY A 129 -4.85 13.21 -11.91
CA GLY A 129 -6.30 13.35 -11.94
C GLY A 129 -7.05 12.08 -11.53
N LEU A 130 -6.49 10.89 -11.83
CA LEU A 130 -7.10 9.59 -11.53
C LEU A 130 -6.71 9.05 -10.15
N LEU A 131 -5.51 9.38 -9.68
CA LEU A 131 -4.92 8.96 -8.40
C LEU A 131 -4.47 10.20 -7.61
N PRO A 132 -5.43 11.01 -7.11
CA PRO A 132 -5.12 12.22 -6.35
C PRO A 132 -4.41 11.93 -5.02
#